data_AF-A0A1Y1JVA2-F1
#
_entry.id   AF-A0A1Y1JVA2-F1
#
_cell.length_a   1.000
_cell.length_b   1.000
_cell.length_c   1.000
_cell.angle_alpha   90.00
_cell.angle_beta   90.00
_cell.angle_gamma   90.00
#
_symmetry.space_group_name_H-M   'P 1'
#
loop_
_entity.id
_entity.type
_entity.pdbx_description
1 polymer ?
#
loop_
_entity_poly.entity_id
_entity_poly.type
_entity_poly.pdbx_seq_one_letter_code
_entity_poly.pdbx_strand_id
1 'polypeptide(L)'
;MIFISCNQNIKKSNEKFPNLPAYEKYKEFDKIQIIDYYSDYCDKLDQFNDDDKNLCKKIASYLKQLSVKSENERKNGCYYFTHWFYGQIGKNYYNGKELENKYARDELFNLVALIIKDNDVLKHCACYESGNPEVWKEEKDLHDYF
;
A
#
# COMPACT_ATOMS: atom_id res chain seq x y z
N MET A 1 -12.40 -14.19 -16.37
CA MET A 1 -12.32 -12.74 -16.14
C MET A 1 -12.98 -12.47 -14.80
N ILE A 2 -12.20 -12.36 -13.73
CA ILE A 2 -12.72 -12.00 -12.40
C ILE A 2 -11.90 -10.79 -11.97
N PHE A 3 -12.43 -9.61 -12.25
CA PHE A 3 -12.02 -8.39 -11.57
C PHE A 3 -12.67 -8.45 -10.18
N ILE A 4 -11.87 -8.65 -9.14
CA ILE A 4 -12.33 -8.36 -7.78
C ILE A 4 -12.25 -6.83 -7.66
N SER A 5 -13.35 -6.16 -8.03
CA SER A 5 -13.60 -4.80 -7.59
C SER A 5 -14.02 -4.88 -6.13
N CYS A 6 -13.38 -4.07 -5.27
CA CYS A 6 -13.91 -3.77 -3.94
C CYS A 6 -15.31 -3.16 -4.17
N ASN A 7 -16.35 -3.86 -3.71
CA ASN A 7 -17.73 -3.48 -3.92
C ASN A 7 -18.22 -2.63 -2.75
N GLN A 8 -18.87 -1.52 -3.07
CA GLN A 8 -19.30 -0.47 -2.15
C GLN A 8 -20.52 -0.90 -1.33
N ASN A 9 -20.55 -0.50 -0.05
CA ASN A 9 -21.68 0.15 0.65
C ASN A 9 -21.38 0.17 2.16
N ILE A 10 -21.48 1.33 2.82
CA ILE A 10 -22.23 1.60 4.08
C ILE A 10 -21.79 2.95 4.71
N LYS A 11 -22.75 3.59 5.37
CA LYS A 11 -22.83 4.95 5.95
C LYS A 11 -21.62 5.42 6.79
N LYS A 12 -21.27 6.69 6.55
CA LYS A 12 -20.42 7.60 7.35
C LYS A 12 -20.80 7.63 8.84
N SER A 13 -19.84 7.33 9.71
CA SER A 13 -19.76 7.85 11.08
C SER A 13 -18.36 8.42 11.31
N ASN A 14 -18.30 9.71 11.67
CA ASN A 14 -17.05 10.43 11.93
C ASN A 14 -16.57 10.19 13.37
N GLU A 15 -16.21 8.95 13.72
CA GLU A 15 -15.54 8.66 14.99
C GLU A 15 -14.22 7.93 14.74
N LYS A 16 -13.13 8.62 15.07
CA LYS A 16 -11.77 8.09 14.98
C LYS A 16 -11.57 7.16 16.19
N PHE A 17 -11.51 5.85 15.99
CA PHE A 17 -11.31 4.86 17.05
C PHE A 17 -9.82 4.44 17.13
N PRO A 18 -8.98 5.11 17.93
CA PRO A 18 -7.53 4.83 17.98
C PRO A 18 -7.14 3.46 18.57
N ASN A 19 -8.11 2.66 19.04
CA ASN A 19 -7.91 1.37 19.69
C ASN A 19 -8.29 0.16 18.79
N LEU A 20 -8.57 0.39 17.51
CA LEU A 20 -8.89 -0.71 16.59
C LEU A 20 -7.62 -1.51 16.24
N PRO A 21 -7.70 -2.86 16.15
CA PRO A 21 -6.56 -3.71 15.79
C PRO A 21 -5.85 -3.31 14.50
N ALA A 22 -6.59 -2.77 13.53
CA ALA A 22 -6.05 -2.25 12.28
C ALA A 22 -5.04 -1.11 12.49
N TYR A 23 -5.28 -0.24 13.48
CA TYR A 23 -4.40 0.90 13.77
C TYR A 23 -3.04 0.46 14.33
N GLU A 24 -3.03 -0.60 15.15
CA GLU A 24 -1.77 -1.20 15.62
C GLU A 24 -1.00 -1.82 14.46
N LYS A 25 -1.69 -2.49 13.53
CA LYS A 25 -1.08 -3.03 12.32
C LYS A 25 -0.44 -1.94 11.48
N TYR A 26 -1.13 -0.83 11.19
CA TYR A 26 -0.55 0.28 10.40
C TYR A 26 0.72 0.87 11.01
N LYS A 27 0.82 0.93 12.34
CA LYS A 27 2.06 1.38 13.02
C LYS A 27 3.23 0.42 12.83
N GLU A 28 2.99 -0.87 12.61
CA GLU A 28 4.05 -1.83 12.29
C GLU A 28 4.71 -1.50 10.95
N PHE A 29 3.93 -1.04 9.96
CA PHE A 29 4.46 -0.66 8.64
C PHE A 29 5.38 0.56 8.71
N ASP A 30 5.03 1.56 9.54
CA ASP A 30 5.84 2.77 9.65
C ASP A 30 7.19 2.52 10.33
N LYS A 31 7.28 1.46 11.14
CA LYS A 31 8.48 1.05 11.91
C LYS A 31 9.33 0.00 11.20
N ILE A 32 9.00 -0.36 9.96
CA ILE A 32 9.70 -1.44 9.29
C ILE A 32 11.18 -1.11 9.10
N GLN A 33 12.05 -2.09 9.40
CA GLN A 33 13.46 -1.98 9.07
C GLN A 33 13.62 -2.19 7.56
N ILE A 34 14.27 -1.22 6.92
CA ILE A 34 14.58 -1.28 5.50
C ILE A 34 15.66 -2.34 5.28
N ILE A 35 15.39 -3.28 4.39
CA ILE A 35 16.34 -4.28 3.92
C ILE A 35 16.71 -4.02 2.47
N ASP A 36 17.85 -4.55 2.04
CA ASP A 36 18.42 -4.33 0.71
C ASP A 36 17.73 -5.16 -0.39
N TYR A 37 16.39 -5.18 -0.38
CA TYR A 37 15.58 -5.87 -1.37
C TYR A 37 14.96 -4.85 -2.31
N TYR A 38 15.21 -4.98 -3.62
CA TYR A 38 14.78 -4.02 -4.64
C TYR A 38 15.24 -2.56 -4.37
N SER A 39 16.24 -2.36 -3.51
CA SER A 39 16.87 -1.07 -3.24
C SER A 39 17.46 -0.46 -4.51
N ASP A 40 18.14 -1.27 -5.32
CA ASP A 40 18.65 -0.89 -6.64
C ASP A 40 17.56 -0.33 -7.56
N TYR A 41 16.34 -0.87 -7.51
CA TYR A 41 15.21 -0.33 -8.28
C TYR A 41 14.90 1.09 -7.78
N CYS A 42 14.71 1.24 -6.47
CA CYS A 42 14.40 2.52 -5.84
C CYS A 42 15.49 3.57 -6.05
N ASP A 43 16.76 3.17 -6.03
CA ASP A 43 17.91 4.08 -6.12
C ASP A 43 18.17 4.56 -7.55
N LYS A 44 17.78 3.78 -8.57
CA LYS A 44 17.90 4.12 -10.00
C LYS A 44 16.82 5.07 -10.51
N LEU A 45 15.83 5.42 -9.68
CA LEU A 45 14.76 6.35 -10.07
C LEU A 45 15.24 7.80 -9.85
N ASP A 46 15.78 8.40 -10.90
CA ASP A 46 16.41 9.73 -10.85
C ASP A 46 15.45 10.86 -10.45
N GLN A 47 14.14 10.70 -10.68
CA GLN A 47 13.14 11.70 -10.33
C GLN A 47 12.57 11.53 -8.91
N PHE A 48 13.00 10.50 -8.17
CA PHE A 48 12.57 10.29 -6.80
C PHE A 48 13.38 11.19 -5.86
N ASN A 49 12.68 11.95 -5.02
CA ASN A 49 13.32 12.59 -3.89
C ASN A 49 13.67 11.55 -2.80
N ASP A 50 14.34 11.97 -1.73
CA ASP A 50 14.75 11.05 -0.66
C ASP A 50 13.55 10.39 0.05
N ASP A 51 12.43 11.10 0.17
CA ASP A 51 11.20 10.56 0.78
C ASP A 51 10.56 9.48 -0.11
N ASP A 52 10.54 9.68 -1.42
CA ASP A 52 10.06 8.73 -2.41
C ASP A 52 10.92 7.46 -2.40
N LYS A 53 12.25 7.61 -2.39
CA LYS A 53 13.19 6.47 -2.30
C LYS A 53 13.00 5.70 -1.00
N ASN A 54 12.81 6.41 0.10
CA ASN A 54 12.54 5.80 1.41
C ASN A 54 11.22 5.02 1.42
N LEU A 55 10.14 5.59 0.87
CA LEU A 55 8.86 4.92 0.74
C LEU A 55 8.95 3.67 -0.15
N CYS A 56 9.63 3.79 -1.29
CA CYS A 56 9.91 2.67 -2.20
C CYS A 56 10.61 1.51 -1.48
N LYS A 57 11.68 1.80 -0.75
CA LYS A 57 12.44 0.79 0.02
C LYS A 57 11.60 0.15 1.13
N LYS A 58 10.74 0.92 1.80
CA LYS A 58 9.80 0.39 2.81
C LYS A 58 8.78 -0.57 2.20
N ILE A 59 8.19 -0.22 1.06
CA ILE A 59 7.24 -1.06 0.33
C ILE A 59 7.90 -2.39 -0.04
N ALA A 60 9.09 -2.33 -0.66
CA ALA A 60 9.84 -3.51 -1.04
C ALA A 60 10.18 -4.41 0.16
N SER A 61 10.67 -3.80 1.24
CA SER A 61 11.01 -4.51 2.48
C SER A 61 9.80 -5.22 3.09
N TYR A 62 8.63 -4.57 3.08
CA TYR A 62 7.42 -5.15 3.65
C TYR A 62 6.91 -6.35 2.84
N LEU A 63 6.81 -6.20 1.52
CA LEU A 63 6.40 -7.28 0.63
C LEU A 63 7.35 -8.48 0.74
N LYS A 64 8.66 -8.23 0.89
CA LYS A 64 9.63 -9.29 1.15
C LYS A 64 9.37 -10.02 2.47
N GLN A 65 9.10 -9.30 3.55
CA GLN A 65 8.77 -9.91 4.85
C GLN A 65 7.47 -10.73 4.78
N LEU A 66 6.46 -10.27 4.04
CA LEU A 66 5.23 -11.04 3.83
C LEU A 66 5.46 -12.32 3.02
N SER A 67 6.38 -12.30 2.07
CA SER A 67 6.58 -13.43 1.17
C SER A 67 6.96 -14.73 1.89
N VAL A 68 7.63 -14.62 3.04
CA VAL A 68 8.09 -15.75 3.86
C VAL A 68 7.11 -16.16 4.96
N LYS A 69 5.95 -15.48 5.09
CA LYS A 69 4.91 -15.82 6.08
C LYS A 69 4.06 -17.00 5.63
N SER A 70 3.33 -17.59 6.58
CA SER A 70 2.30 -18.60 6.26
C SER A 70 1.21 -17.99 5.37
N GLU A 71 0.47 -18.83 4.65
CA GLU A 71 -0.53 -18.35 3.69
C GLU A 71 -1.58 -17.43 4.34
N ASN A 72 -2.09 -17.79 5.52
CA ASN A 72 -3.09 -16.99 6.22
C ASN A 72 -2.52 -15.65 6.72
N GLU A 73 -1.33 -15.67 7.32
CA GLU A 73 -0.66 -14.43 7.76
C GLU A 73 -0.33 -13.53 6.58
N ARG A 74 0.12 -14.11 5.46
CA ARG A 74 0.42 -13.38 4.23
C ARG A 74 -0.83 -12.76 3.62
N LYS A 75 -1.93 -13.50 3.53
CA LYS A 75 -3.22 -12.97 3.03
C LYS A 75 -3.71 -11.79 3.86
N ASN A 76 -3.73 -11.93 5.19
CA ASN A 76 -4.10 -10.84 6.08
C ASN A 76 -3.13 -9.66 5.96
N GLY A 77 -1.82 -9.92 5.94
CA GLY A 77 -0.80 -8.88 5.76
C GLY A 77 -0.95 -8.11 4.45
N CYS A 78 -1.20 -8.82 3.33
CA CYS A 78 -1.46 -8.22 2.03
C CYS A 78 -2.69 -7.30 2.06
N TYR A 79 -3.72 -7.69 2.80
CA TYR A 79 -4.94 -6.90 2.93
C TYR A 79 -4.68 -5.56 3.65
N TYR A 80 -3.99 -5.59 4.79
CA TYR A 80 -3.57 -4.37 5.48
C TYR A 80 -2.58 -3.54 4.65
N PHE A 81 -1.67 -4.19 3.92
CA PHE A 81 -0.71 -3.53 3.06
C PHE A 81 -1.38 -2.68 2.00
N THR A 82 -2.39 -3.21 1.31
CA THR A 82 -3.08 -2.49 0.23
C THR A 82 -3.69 -1.18 0.75
N HIS A 83 -4.36 -1.21 1.91
CA HIS A 83 -4.92 0.00 2.52
C HIS A 83 -3.84 0.97 3.03
N TRP A 84 -2.75 0.47 3.60
CA TRP A 84 -1.62 1.31 4.00
C TRP A 84 -0.96 1.97 2.78
N PHE A 85 -0.72 1.22 1.71
CA PHE A 85 -0.11 1.68 0.48
C PHE A 85 -0.92 2.80 -0.16
N TYR A 86 -2.24 2.62 -0.37
CA TYR A 86 -3.08 3.69 -0.89
C TYR A 86 -3.10 4.93 0.02
N GLY A 87 -3.05 4.74 1.34
CA GLY A 87 -2.91 5.84 2.29
C GLY A 87 -1.62 6.64 2.10
N GLN A 88 -0.49 5.97 1.86
CA GLN A 88 0.78 6.64 1.54
C GLN A 88 0.69 7.34 0.18
N ILE A 89 0.11 6.69 -0.83
CA ILE A 89 -0.03 7.28 -2.16
C ILE A 89 -0.87 8.56 -2.10
N GLY A 90 -2.06 8.49 -1.49
CA GLY A 90 -2.96 9.63 -1.37
C GLY A 90 -2.38 10.76 -0.53
N LYS A 91 -1.56 10.46 0.47
CA LYS A 91 -0.91 11.47 1.31
C LYS A 91 0.24 12.19 0.61
N ASN A 92 1.06 11.47 -0.15
CA ASN A 92 2.32 12.00 -0.66
C ASN A 92 2.25 12.50 -2.11
N TYR A 93 1.26 12.05 -2.89
CA TYR A 93 1.20 12.34 -4.33
C TYR A 93 -0.07 13.06 -4.76
N TYR A 94 -0.99 13.32 -3.84
CA TYR A 94 -2.24 14.01 -4.14
C TYR A 94 -2.48 15.21 -3.21
N ASN A 95 -3.02 16.26 -3.80
CA ASN A 95 -3.56 17.42 -3.10
C ASN A 95 -5.08 17.45 -3.32
N GLY A 96 -5.81 16.86 -2.37
CA GLY A 96 -7.23 16.54 -2.56
C GLY A 96 -7.42 15.51 -3.68
N LYS A 97 -7.97 15.96 -4.82
CA LYS A 97 -8.20 15.11 -6.00
C LYS A 97 -7.12 15.24 -7.07
N GLU A 98 -6.26 16.25 -6.96
CA GLU A 98 -5.25 16.57 -7.95
C GLU A 98 -3.99 15.73 -7.71
N LEU A 99 -3.50 15.08 -8.77
CA LEU A 99 -2.27 14.29 -8.74
C LEU A 99 -1.08 15.21 -9.04
N GLU A 100 -0.16 15.37 -8.08
CA GLU A 100 0.97 16.30 -8.21
C GLU A 100 2.21 15.64 -8.81
N ASN A 101 2.54 14.40 -8.41
CA ASN A 101 3.71 13.68 -8.90
C ASN A 101 3.33 12.31 -9.45
N LYS A 102 2.84 12.33 -10.70
CA LYS A 102 2.41 11.13 -11.43
C LYS A 102 3.54 10.12 -11.59
N TYR A 103 4.75 10.59 -11.91
CA TYR A 103 5.89 9.70 -12.15
C TYR A 103 6.22 8.87 -10.90
N ALA A 104 6.42 9.52 -9.75
CA ALA A 104 6.75 8.81 -8.52
C ALA A 104 5.65 7.84 -8.10
N ARG A 105 4.39 8.27 -8.21
CA ARG A 105 3.23 7.40 -7.96
C ARG A 105 3.26 6.16 -8.85
N ASP A 106 3.36 6.33 -10.16
CA ASP A 106 3.32 5.22 -11.12
C ASP A 106 4.46 4.22 -10.87
N GLU A 107 5.66 4.72 -10.60
CA GLU A 107 6.82 3.88 -10.29
C GLU A 107 6.66 3.06 -9.00
N LEU A 108 5.95 3.57 -8.00
CA LEU A 108 5.61 2.79 -6.81
C LEU A 108 4.60 1.68 -7.10
N PHE A 109 3.62 1.91 -7.99
CA PHE A 109 2.73 0.85 -8.44
C PHE A 109 3.47 -0.19 -9.29
N ASN A 110 4.37 0.25 -10.17
CA ASN A 110 5.24 -0.63 -10.96
C ASN A 110 6.10 -1.52 -10.06
N LEU A 111 6.70 -0.97 -9.00
CA LEU A 111 7.45 -1.75 -8.01
C LEU A 111 6.60 -2.88 -7.41
N VAL A 112 5.39 -2.58 -6.95
CA VAL A 112 4.49 -3.60 -6.37
C VAL A 112 4.16 -4.67 -7.40
N ALA A 113 3.83 -4.28 -8.64
CA ALA A 113 3.55 -5.21 -9.71
C ALA A 113 4.76 -6.11 -10.06
N LEU A 114 5.97 -5.55 -10.09
CA LEU A 114 7.22 -6.28 -10.33
C LEU A 114 7.48 -7.31 -9.23
N ILE A 115 7.38 -6.91 -7.96
CA ILE A 115 7.59 -7.82 -6.82
C ILE A 115 6.60 -8.98 -6.82
N ILE A 116 5.32 -8.71 -7.14
CA ILE A 116 4.29 -9.75 -7.23
C ILE A 116 4.56 -10.69 -8.40
N LYS A 117 4.96 -10.15 -9.55
CA LYS A 117 5.32 -10.96 -10.73
C LYS A 117 6.49 -11.91 -10.43
N ASP A 118 7.48 -11.44 -9.69
CA ASP A 118 8.62 -12.24 -9.26
C ASP A 118 8.28 -13.23 -8.15
N ASN A 119 7.15 -13.04 -7.45
CA ASN A 119 6.76 -13.85 -6.32
C ASN A 119 5.23 -14.01 -6.19
N ASP A 120 4.67 -14.96 -6.95
CA ASP A 120 3.21 -15.19 -7.06
C ASP A 120 2.51 -15.47 -5.71
N VAL A 121 3.26 -15.86 -4.67
CA VAL A 121 2.69 -16.03 -3.33
C VAL A 121 2.10 -14.71 -2.79
N LEU A 122 2.57 -13.57 -3.29
CA LEU A 122 2.13 -12.21 -2.99
C LEU A 122 0.96 -11.74 -3.87
N LYS A 123 0.35 -12.57 -4.71
CA LYS A 123 -0.78 -12.14 -5.58
C LYS A 123 -1.94 -11.47 -4.85
N HIS A 124 -2.14 -11.76 -3.56
CA HIS A 124 -3.16 -11.13 -2.73
C HIS A 124 -2.83 -9.68 -2.34
N CYS A 125 -1.56 -9.26 -2.51
CA CYS A 125 -1.08 -7.90 -2.29
C CYS A 125 -1.24 -7.02 -3.54
N ALA A 126 -1.85 -7.54 -4.62
CA ALA A 126 -2.02 -6.78 -5.85
C ALA A 126 -2.90 -5.54 -5.63
N CYS A 127 -2.44 -4.41 -6.15
CA CYS A 127 -3.16 -3.14 -6.10
C CYS A 127 -3.68 -2.77 -7.50
N TYR A 128 -4.71 -1.94 -7.54
CA TYR A 128 -5.21 -1.32 -8.77
C TYR A 128 -4.83 0.16 -8.79
N GLU A 129 -4.42 0.63 -9.96
CA GLU A 129 -4.10 2.05 -10.16
C GLU A 129 -5.35 2.92 -10.32
N SER A 130 -6.49 2.32 -10.68
CA SER A 130 -7.75 3.03 -10.95
C SER A 130 -8.43 3.44 -9.64
N GLY A 131 -8.10 4.62 -9.12
CA GLY A 131 -8.75 5.16 -7.92
C GLY A 131 -8.37 6.61 -7.65
N ASN A 132 -8.93 7.18 -6.58
CA ASN A 132 -8.54 8.48 -6.06
C ASN A 132 -8.46 8.42 -4.52
N PRO A 133 -7.76 9.38 -3.88
CA PRO A 133 -7.54 9.35 -2.44
C PRO A 133 -8.79 9.34 -1.58
N GLU A 134 -9.88 9.98 -2.02
CA GLU A 134 -11.15 9.97 -1.27
C GLU A 134 -11.74 8.56 -1.22
N VAL A 135 -11.78 7.87 -2.36
CA VAL A 135 -12.30 6.50 -2.45
C VAL A 135 -11.45 5.54 -1.63
N TRP A 136 -10.11 5.61 -1.75
CA TRP A 136 -9.23 4.75 -0.96
C TRP A 136 -9.35 4.99 0.55
N LYS A 137 -9.60 6.23 0.95
CA LYS A 137 -9.84 6.57 2.34
C LYS A 137 -11.16 5.98 2.82
N GLU A 138 -12.24 6.09 2.05
CA GLU A 138 -13.53 5.47 2.39
C GLU A 138 -13.42 3.95 2.50
N GLU A 139 -12.72 3.30 1.57
CA GLU A 139 -12.47 1.85 1.61
C GLU A 139 -11.68 1.44 2.85
N LYS A 140 -10.67 2.23 3.23
CA LYS A 140 -9.90 2.02 4.46
C LYS A 140 -10.76 2.24 5.72
N ASP A 141 -11.55 3.30 5.76
CA ASP A 141 -12.39 3.60 6.93
C ASP A 141 -13.45 2.50 7.13
N LEU A 142 -14.01 1.95 6.04
CA LEU A 142 -14.89 0.78 6.08
C LEU A 142 -14.16 -0.47 6.58
N HIS A 143 -12.96 -0.73 6.06
CA HIS A 143 -12.13 -1.85 6.48
C HIS A 143 -11.77 -1.78 7.96
N ASP A 144 -11.39 -0.61 8.46
CA ASP A 144 -10.98 -0.46 9.85
C ASP A 144 -12.16 -0.66 10.81
N TYR A 145 -13.40 -0.47 10.34
CA TYR A 145 -14.63 -0.61 11.12
C TYR A 145 -15.18 -2.05 11.23
N PHE A 146 -14.98 -2.90 10.21
CA PHE A 146 -15.55 -4.26 10.11
C PHE A 146 -14.50 -5.37 10.18
#